data_AF-A0A2V9B2Z5-F1
#
_entry.id   AF-A0A2V9B2Z5-F1
#
_cell.length_a   1.000
_cell.length_b   1.000
_cell.length_c   1.000
_cell.angle_alpha   90.00
_cell.angle_beta   90.00
_cell.angle_gamma   90.00
#
_symmetry.space_group_name_H-M   'P 1'
#
loop_
_entity.id
_entity.type
_entity.pdbx_description
1 polymer ?
#
loop_
_entity_poly.entity_id
_entity_poly.type
_entity_poly.pdbx_seq_one_letter_code
_entity_poly.pdbx_strand_id
1 'polypeptide(L)'
;MRNEQATNFRNVLVSFLLSCAFLPSAAAQTCGSQGVAVQVLGSGGPELQDKRASSSYLVWENGQARVVMDAGGGSALRFGESGAQMSQLEVLLFTHFHVDHSADFPALIKSSWFEDRKRPLPI
;
A
#
# COMPACT_ATOMS: atom_id res chain seq x y z
N MET A 1 -12.83 -19.56 50.96
CA MET A 1 -13.50 -18.83 49.85
C MET A 1 -12.59 -17.84 49.08
N ARG A 2 -11.26 -17.99 49.07
CA ARG A 2 -10.34 -17.05 48.40
C ARG A 2 -9.51 -17.66 47.24
N ASN A 3 -9.63 -18.98 47.01
CA ASN A 3 -8.81 -19.72 46.02
C ASN A 3 -9.50 -19.98 44.66
N GLU A 4 -10.83 -19.86 44.54
CA GLU A 4 -11.52 -20.16 43.26
C GLU A 4 -11.48 -18.99 42.27
N GLN A 5 -11.38 -17.75 42.76
CA GLN A 5 -11.33 -16.52 41.94
C GLN A 5 -10.04 -16.44 41.09
N ALA A 6 -8.91 -16.94 41.59
CA ALA A 6 -7.62 -16.88 40.90
C ALA A 6 -7.53 -17.90 39.73
N THR A 7 -8.17 -19.06 39.87
CA THR A 7 -8.15 -20.12 38.85
C THR A 7 -8.96 -19.73 37.61
N ASN A 8 -10.08 -19.03 37.80
CA ASN A 8 -10.92 -18.54 36.71
C ASN A 8 -10.22 -17.45 35.89
N PHE A 9 -9.48 -16.55 36.53
CA PHE A 9 -8.72 -15.50 35.83
C PHE A 9 -7.61 -16.08 34.94
N ARG A 10 -6.90 -17.11 35.43
CA ARG A 10 -5.85 -17.80 34.67
C ARG A 10 -6.40 -18.53 33.44
N ASN A 11 -7.56 -19.19 33.58
CA ASN A 11 -8.18 -19.93 32.49
C ASN A 11 -8.82 -19.01 31.42
N VAL A 12 -9.30 -17.83 31.82
CA VAL A 12 -9.78 -16.78 30.89
C VAL A 12 -8.61 -16.18 30.10
N LEU A 13 -7.46 -15.92 30.74
CA LEU A 13 -6.27 -15.43 30.05
C LEU A 13 -5.73 -16.42 29.01
N VAL A 14 -5.69 -17.72 29.35
CA VAL A 14 -5.22 -18.76 28.42
C VAL A 14 -6.16 -18.90 27.22
N SER A 15 -7.48 -18.84 27.44
CA SER A 15 -8.47 -18.88 26.36
C SER A 15 -8.39 -17.65 25.44
N PHE A 16 -8.06 -16.47 25.98
CA PHE A 16 -7.87 -15.23 25.20
C PHE A 16 -6.55 -15.21 24.40
N LEU A 17 -5.49 -15.83 24.93
CA LEU A 17 -4.22 -15.98 24.21
C LEU A 17 -4.31 -17.01 23.08
N LEU A 18 -5.12 -18.07 23.23
CA LEU A 18 -5.31 -19.08 22.19
C LEU A 18 -6.15 -18.58 21.00
N SER A 19 -7.09 -17.66 21.21
CA SER A 19 -7.95 -17.13 20.15
C SER A 19 -7.24 -16.14 19.21
N CYS A 20 -6.18 -15.47 19.66
CA CYS A 20 -5.37 -14.58 18.81
C CYS A 20 -4.47 -15.32 17.80
N ALA A 21 -4.24 -16.63 17.98
CA ALA A 21 -3.39 -17.42 17.09
C ALA A 21 -4.06 -17.77 15.74
N PHE A 22 -5.35 -17.51 15.60
CA PHE A 22 -6.15 -17.84 14.40
C PHE A 22 -6.68 -16.59 13.68
N LEU A 23 -5.98 -15.45 13.78
CA LEU A 23 -6.30 -14.33 12.90
C LEU A 23 -5.84 -14.70 11.47
N PRO A 24 -6.74 -14.81 10.48
CA PRO A 24 -6.32 -14.96 9.11
C PRO A 24 -5.49 -13.73 8.75
N SER A 25 -4.22 -13.95 8.39
CA SER A 25 -3.43 -12.90 7.76
C SER A 25 -4.18 -12.50 6.50
N ALA A 26 -4.72 -11.28 6.48
CA ALA A 26 -5.24 -10.68 5.27
C ALA A 26 -4.02 -10.44 4.37
N ALA A 27 -3.61 -11.46 3.62
CA ALA A 27 -2.66 -11.31 2.55
C ALA A 27 -3.30 -10.33 1.56
N ALA A 28 -2.75 -9.10 1.50
CA ALA A 28 -3.04 -8.21 0.39
C ALA A 28 -2.86 -9.00 -0.90
N GLN A 29 -3.74 -8.82 -1.90
CA GLN A 29 -3.61 -9.48 -3.20
C GLN A 29 -2.22 -9.18 -3.74
N THR A 30 -1.31 -10.15 -3.59
CA THR A 30 0.06 -9.95 -4.05
C THR A 30 0.01 -10.03 -5.56
N CYS A 31 0.46 -8.95 -6.20
CA CYS A 31 0.88 -9.06 -7.58
C CYS A 31 1.92 -10.18 -7.63
N GLY A 32 1.68 -11.18 -8.48
CA GLY A 32 2.38 -12.45 -8.45
C GLY A 32 3.91 -12.30 -8.47
N SER A 33 4.62 -13.29 -7.93
CA SER A 33 6.09 -13.28 -7.88
C SER A 33 6.76 -13.39 -9.26
N GLN A 34 6.00 -13.68 -10.33
CA GLN A 34 6.49 -13.93 -11.68
C GLN A 34 5.63 -13.21 -12.71
N GLY A 35 6.27 -12.72 -13.78
CA GLY A 35 5.58 -12.05 -14.89
C GLY A 35 5.27 -10.59 -14.59
N VAL A 36 4.28 -10.04 -15.31
CA VAL A 36 3.85 -8.64 -15.18
C VAL A 36 2.46 -8.59 -14.57
N ALA A 37 2.27 -7.69 -13.61
CA ALA A 37 0.98 -7.43 -12.99
C ALA A 37 0.74 -5.93 -12.84
N VAL A 38 -0.53 -5.54 -12.83
CA VAL A 38 -0.96 -4.16 -12.58
C VAL A 38 -1.79 -4.13 -11.31
N GLN A 39 -1.37 -3.29 -10.38
CA GLN A 39 -2.13 -2.97 -9.17
C GLN A 39 -2.76 -1.59 -9.33
N VAL A 40 -4.07 -1.53 -9.09
CA VAL A 40 -4.80 -0.27 -9.06
C VAL A 40 -4.57 0.37 -7.70
N LEU A 41 -3.82 1.48 -7.67
CA LEU A 41 -3.65 2.30 -6.46
C LEU A 41 -4.84 3.26 -6.33
N GLY A 42 -5.34 3.76 -7.44
CA GLY A 42 -6.54 4.58 -7.49
C GLY A 42 -7.18 4.51 -8.85
N SER A 43 -8.49 4.70 -8.87
CA SER A 43 -9.31 4.53 -10.08
C SER A 43 -10.46 5.53 -10.15
N GLY A 44 -10.58 6.44 -9.18
CA GLY A 44 -11.51 7.57 -9.24
C GLY A 44 -10.99 8.68 -10.15
N GLY A 45 -11.87 9.65 -10.43
CA GLY A 45 -11.55 10.90 -11.11
C GLY A 45 -11.37 12.06 -10.12
N PRO A 46 -11.69 13.30 -10.52
CA PRO A 46 -11.67 14.46 -9.62
C PRO A 46 -12.87 14.48 -8.64
N GLU A 47 -13.83 13.57 -8.79
CA GLU A 47 -15.04 13.49 -7.97
C GLU A 47 -14.73 12.98 -6.55
N LEU A 48 -15.07 13.76 -5.52
CA LEU A 48 -14.84 13.36 -4.13
C LEU A 48 -15.92 12.41 -3.57
N GLN A 49 -17.08 12.35 -4.19
CA GLN A 49 -18.22 11.56 -3.71
C GLN A 49 -18.08 10.04 -3.92
N ASP A 50 -17.18 9.62 -4.82
CA ASP A 50 -16.98 8.21 -5.15
C ASP A 50 -16.17 7.45 -4.09
N LYS A 51 -15.56 8.18 -3.15
CA LYS A 51 -14.72 7.66 -2.04
C LYS A 51 -13.56 6.79 -2.52
N ARG A 52 -13.01 7.09 -3.69
CA ARG A 52 -11.85 6.39 -4.26
C ARG A 52 -10.64 7.31 -4.25
N ALA A 53 -9.45 6.71 -4.20
CA ALA A 53 -8.26 7.43 -4.63
C ALA A 53 -8.36 7.72 -6.13
N SER A 54 -7.90 8.89 -6.56
CA SER A 54 -7.89 9.27 -7.97
C SER A 54 -6.87 8.45 -8.77
N SER A 55 -6.87 8.57 -10.11
CA SER A 55 -6.08 7.74 -11.03
C SER A 55 -4.63 7.51 -10.58
N SER A 56 -4.28 6.24 -10.37
CA SER A 56 -2.89 5.80 -10.23
C SER A 56 -2.78 4.28 -10.34
N TYR A 57 -1.80 3.81 -11.12
CA TYR A 57 -1.58 2.40 -11.39
C TYR A 57 -0.11 2.06 -11.17
N LEU A 58 0.14 0.93 -10.51
CA LEU A 58 1.47 0.41 -10.23
C LEU A 58 1.70 -0.86 -11.04
N VAL A 59 2.75 -0.86 -11.85
CA VAL A 59 3.19 -2.04 -12.60
C VAL A 59 4.27 -2.76 -11.81
N TRP A 60 4.01 -4.05 -11.59
CA TRP A 60 4.93 -5.00 -11.00
C TRP A 60 5.53 -5.87 -12.09
N GLU A 61 6.83 -6.12 -11.98
CA GLU A 61 7.55 -7.10 -12.80
C GLU A 61 8.32 -8.03 -11.87
N ASN A 62 8.03 -9.34 -11.96
CA ASN A 62 8.69 -10.38 -11.16
C ASN A 62 8.71 -10.04 -9.65
N GLY A 63 7.56 -9.60 -9.12
CA GLY A 63 7.37 -9.23 -7.72
C GLY A 63 8.01 -7.89 -7.29
N GLN A 64 8.55 -7.09 -8.22
CA GLN A 64 9.14 -5.78 -7.92
C GLN A 64 8.35 -4.64 -8.56
N ALA A 65 8.12 -3.57 -7.81
CA ALA A 65 7.51 -2.36 -8.32
C ALA A 65 8.45 -1.67 -9.34
N ARG A 66 7.97 -1.46 -10.57
CA ARG A 66 8.76 -0.88 -11.67
C ARG A 66 8.24 0.48 -12.13
N VAL A 67 6.94 0.60 -12.36
CA VAL A 67 6.38 1.80 -13.00
C VAL A 67 5.17 2.27 -12.22
N VAL A 68 5.08 3.58 -12.01
CA VAL A 68 3.83 4.22 -11.59
C VAL A 68 3.29 5.02 -12.78
N MET A 69 2.02 4.83 -13.11
CA MET A 69 1.29 5.64 -14.07
C MET A 69 0.28 6.50 -13.31
N ASP A 70 0.39 7.81 -13.45
CA ASP A 70 -0.33 8.84 -12.70
C ASP A 70 -0.12 8.80 -11.17
N ALA A 71 -0.32 9.95 -10.54
CA ALA A 71 -0.20 10.18 -9.10
C ALA A 71 -1.38 11.04 -8.61
N GLY A 72 -2.61 10.56 -8.82
CA GLY A 72 -3.83 11.21 -8.34
C GLY A 72 -3.96 11.28 -6.82
N GLY A 73 -4.87 12.12 -6.32
CA GLY A 73 -5.08 12.31 -4.88
C GLY A 73 -5.40 11.00 -4.13
N GLY A 74 -4.69 10.76 -3.04
CA GLY A 74 -4.81 9.56 -2.21
C GLY A 74 -3.98 8.36 -2.70
N SER A 75 -3.36 8.43 -3.88
CA SER A 75 -2.52 7.36 -4.42
C SER A 75 -1.23 7.15 -3.62
N ALA A 76 -0.65 8.17 -3.00
CA ALA A 76 0.58 8.03 -2.21
C ALA A 76 0.37 7.15 -0.96
N LEU A 77 -0.80 7.25 -0.32
CA LEU A 77 -1.17 6.35 0.77
C LEU A 77 -1.27 4.90 0.27
N ARG A 78 -1.94 4.70 -0.87
CA ARG A 78 -2.14 3.37 -1.47
C ARG A 78 -0.83 2.77 -1.97
N PHE A 79 0.10 3.60 -2.44
CA PHE A 79 1.46 3.19 -2.77
C PHE A 79 2.16 2.61 -1.53
N GLY A 80 2.12 3.30 -0.39
CA GLY A 80 2.68 2.78 0.87
C GLY A 80 2.03 1.47 1.32
N GLU A 81 0.69 1.37 1.24
CA GLU A 81 -0.05 0.15 1.57
C GLU A 81 0.29 -1.05 0.66
N SER A 82 0.75 -0.80 -0.57
CA SER A 82 1.14 -1.84 -1.52
C SER A 82 2.45 -2.55 -1.14
N GLY A 83 3.26 -1.96 -0.26
CA GLY A 83 4.61 -2.43 0.05
C GLY A 83 5.65 -2.11 -1.03
N ALA A 84 5.27 -1.36 -2.07
CA ALA A 84 6.20 -0.84 -3.06
C ALA A 84 7.17 0.18 -2.45
N GLN A 85 8.34 0.30 -3.08
CA GLN A 85 9.40 1.22 -2.67
C GLN A 85 9.73 2.16 -3.83
N MET A 86 9.75 3.46 -3.58
CA MET A 86 10.12 4.47 -4.59
C MET A 86 11.53 4.25 -5.15
N SER A 87 12.44 3.67 -4.35
CA SER A 87 13.81 3.31 -4.73
C SER A 87 13.88 2.23 -5.81
N GLN A 88 12.83 1.40 -5.94
CA GLN A 88 12.74 0.37 -6.97
C GLN A 88 12.22 0.92 -8.31
N LEU A 89 11.40 1.97 -8.28
CA LEU A 89 10.71 2.49 -9.48
C LEU A 89 11.68 2.95 -10.58
N GLU A 90 11.48 2.43 -11.77
CA GLU A 90 12.23 2.74 -12.98
C GLU A 90 11.80 4.07 -13.59
N VAL A 91 10.50 4.36 -13.59
CA VAL A 91 9.89 5.57 -14.18
C VAL A 91 8.55 5.86 -13.50
N LEU A 92 8.18 7.14 -13.42
CA LEU A 92 6.83 7.58 -13.06
C LEU A 92 6.28 8.36 -14.26
N LEU A 93 5.15 7.92 -14.82
CA LEU A 93 4.58 8.49 -16.04
C LEU A 93 3.32 9.29 -15.70
N PHE A 94 3.06 10.36 -16.47
CA PHE A 94 1.78 11.05 -16.46
C PHE A 94 1.05 10.86 -17.79
N THR A 95 -0.24 10.57 -17.72
CA THR A 95 -1.12 10.69 -18.90
C THR A 95 -1.27 12.16 -19.30
N HIS A 96 -1.52 13.02 -18.32
CA HIS A 96 -1.67 14.48 -18.41
C HIS A 96 -1.62 15.09 -16.99
N PHE A 97 -1.79 16.40 -16.88
CA PHE A 97 -1.55 17.14 -15.62
C PHE A 97 -2.82 17.70 -14.96
N HIS A 98 -3.95 16.99 -15.06
CA HIS A 98 -5.07 17.28 -14.17
C HIS A 98 -4.82 16.77 -12.75
N VAL A 99 -5.48 17.41 -11.78
CA VAL A 99 -5.24 17.18 -10.35
C VAL A 99 -5.51 15.73 -9.92
N ASP A 100 -6.51 15.08 -10.52
CA ASP A 100 -6.85 13.68 -10.32
C ASP A 100 -5.82 12.70 -10.90
N HIS A 101 -4.82 13.20 -11.62
CA HIS A 101 -3.68 12.44 -12.13
C HIS A 101 -2.34 12.89 -11.55
N SER A 102 -2.25 14.02 -10.82
CA SER A 102 -0.95 14.61 -10.44
C SER A 102 -0.84 15.12 -9.00
N ALA A 103 -1.92 15.18 -8.22
CA ALA A 103 -1.93 15.82 -6.91
C ALA A 103 -0.93 15.22 -5.89
N ASP A 104 -0.72 13.90 -5.92
CA ASP A 104 0.13 13.20 -4.96
C ASP A 104 1.59 13.06 -5.43
N PHE A 105 1.92 13.58 -6.61
CA PHE A 105 3.29 13.55 -7.13
C PHE A 105 4.33 14.12 -6.14
N PRO A 106 4.13 15.30 -5.51
CA PRO A 106 5.09 15.83 -4.56
C PRO A 106 5.28 14.92 -3.34
N ALA A 107 4.23 14.22 -2.91
CA ALA A 107 4.29 13.30 -1.78
C ALA A 107 5.15 12.06 -2.12
N LEU A 108 4.93 11.46 -3.30
CA LEU A 108 5.74 10.34 -3.80
C LEU A 108 7.22 10.73 -4.02
N ILE A 109 7.47 11.89 -4.62
CA ILE A 109 8.87 12.36 -4.79
C ILE A 109 9.53 12.60 -3.44
N LYS A 110 8.82 13.20 -2.48
CA LYS A 110 9.37 13.42 -1.15
C LYS A 110 9.61 12.11 -0.41
N SER A 111 8.76 11.09 -0.56
CA SER A 111 9.00 9.78 0.07
C SER A 111 10.26 9.12 -0.49
N SER A 112 10.54 9.26 -1.79
CA SER A 112 11.78 8.75 -2.40
C SER A 112 13.06 9.28 -1.75
N TRP A 113 13.05 10.47 -1.15
CA TRP A 113 14.20 11.03 -0.43
C TRP A 113 14.57 10.21 0.82
N PHE A 114 13.59 9.54 1.42
CA PHE A 114 13.78 8.74 2.63
C PHE A 114 14.14 7.28 2.32
N GLU A 115 14.32 6.94 1.05
CA GLU A 115 14.71 5.61 0.60
C GLU A 115 16.12 5.61 0.00
N ASP A 116 16.71 4.43 -0.19
CA ASP A 116 18.07 4.27 -0.72
C ASP A 116 18.14 4.41 -2.26
N ARG A 117 17.45 5.41 -2.82
CA ARG A 117 17.46 5.64 -4.27
C ARG A 117 18.79 6.26 -4.71
N LYS A 118 19.53 5.56 -5.58
CA LYS A 118 20.85 6.02 -6.10
C LYS A 118 20.83 6.56 -7.53
N ARG A 119 19.71 6.47 -8.22
CA ARG A 119 19.57 6.87 -9.63
C ARG A 119 18.44 7.89 -9.82
N PRO A 120 18.52 8.77 -10.83
CA PRO A 120 17.40 9.64 -11.18
C PRO A 120 16.10 8.85 -11.40
N LEU A 121 14.96 9.47 -11.12
CA LEU A 121 13.64 8.98 -11.51
C LEU A 121 13.22 9.73 -12.77
N PRO A 122 13.24 9.09 -13.95
CA PRO A 122 12.58 9.60 -15.14
C PRO A 122 11.10 9.85 -14.86
N ILE A 123 10.62 11.02 -15.32
CA ILE A 123 9.23 11.48 -15.24
C ILE A 123 8.74 11.80 -16.66
#